data_AF-A0A3D9DQP6-F1
#
_entry.id   AF-A0A3D9DQP6-F1
#
_cell.length_a   1.000
_cell.length_b   1.000
_cell.length_c   1.000
_cell.angle_alpha   90.00
_cell.angle_beta   90.00
_cell.angle_gamma   90.00
#
_symmetry.space_group_name_H-M   'P 1'
#
loop_
_entity.id
_entity.type
_entity.pdbx_description
1 polymer ?
#
loop_
_entity_poly.entity_id
_entity_poly.type
_entity_poly.pdbx_seq_one_letter_code
_entity_poly.pdbx_strand_id
1 'polypeptide(L)'
;MKKLLITLLIPLFALCLCQKVELKAVTDSSQVFKGEIAGMPVTMQLYFAGIADCNLNQYFVDGWYYYDKYQKKIPLIGIYDYGKLSLYNFGKKQKQNSKVFKDQITSPQKVERTAEIAETLFPKESIVFEQDNSKENSISGSFYLDNKAKPAKLFTGNDMIYRYNNYLILPNNKKINTFDFINKHGGNQLISYASGENGNRILLYFEHSSNFNACGRCGASEGEKGYRILYFTKDWNYKNYEEFHTESCLENMYDTLETKSKDRKILKYKINKSSSSPAHTLTVDVKNATVVKSK
;
A
#
# COMPACT_ATOMS: atom_id res chain seq x y z
N MET A 1 -27.17 30.26 55.54
CA MET A 1 -26.04 29.92 54.65
C MET A 1 -26.33 28.59 53.96
N LYS A 2 -27.06 28.64 52.85
CA LYS A 2 -27.34 27.52 51.95
C LYS A 2 -27.01 28.03 50.56
N LYS A 3 -25.99 27.46 49.91
CA LYS A 3 -25.57 27.61 48.50
C LYS A 3 -24.05 27.60 48.47
N LEU A 4 -23.45 26.43 48.19
CA LEU A 4 -22.13 26.26 47.55
C LEU A 4 -21.72 24.79 47.65
N LEU A 5 -22.38 23.90 46.90
CA LEU A 5 -21.88 22.55 46.69
C LEU A 5 -22.46 21.90 45.41
N ILE A 6 -22.48 22.66 44.30
CA ILE A 6 -22.86 22.13 42.96
C ILE A 6 -21.80 22.49 41.91
N THR A 7 -20.53 22.61 42.30
CA THR A 7 -19.43 22.97 41.37
C THR A 7 -18.29 21.96 41.34
N LEU A 8 -18.55 20.72 41.79
CA LEU A 8 -17.53 19.66 41.80
C LEU A 8 -17.99 18.36 41.10
N LEU A 9 -18.77 18.47 40.03
CA LEU A 9 -19.25 17.32 39.24
C LEU A 9 -19.02 17.44 37.73
N ILE A 10 -18.19 18.40 37.29
CA ILE A 10 -17.84 18.59 35.89
C ILE A 10 -16.31 18.80 35.82
N PRO A 11 -15.52 17.71 35.88
CA PRO A 11 -14.78 17.32 34.68
C PRO A 11 -14.65 15.79 34.47
N LEU A 12 -15.49 14.95 35.09
CA LEU A 12 -15.45 13.49 34.86
C LEU A 12 -16.09 13.03 33.54
N PHE A 13 -16.87 13.90 32.87
CA PHE A 13 -17.49 13.59 31.57
C PHE A 13 -16.52 13.66 30.38
N ALA A 14 -15.30 14.19 30.55
CA ALA A 14 -14.32 14.27 29.47
C ALA A 14 -13.50 12.97 29.25
N LEU A 15 -13.65 11.95 30.12
CA LEU A 15 -12.84 10.72 30.07
C LEU A 15 -13.53 9.51 29.41
N CYS A 16 -14.79 9.62 28.99
CA CYS A 16 -15.53 8.55 28.34
C CYS A 16 -15.82 8.80 26.85
N LEU A 17 -14.96 9.58 26.17
CA LEU A 17 -14.90 9.50 24.71
C LEU A 17 -14.14 8.23 24.34
N CYS A 18 -14.83 7.09 24.37
CA CYS A 18 -14.33 5.87 23.73
C CYS A 18 -14.01 6.22 22.29
N GLN A 19 -12.72 6.22 21.95
CA GLN A 19 -12.24 6.49 20.61
C GLN A 19 -12.94 5.54 19.64
N LYS A 20 -13.63 6.11 18.64
CA LYS A 20 -14.28 5.32 17.59
C LYS A 20 -13.21 4.76 16.66
N VAL A 21 -13.50 3.61 16.06
CA VAL A 21 -12.67 3.10 14.96
C VAL A 21 -12.74 4.08 13.80
N GLU A 22 -11.58 4.43 13.25
CA GLU A 22 -11.46 5.29 12.07
C GLU A 22 -10.54 4.62 11.05
N LEU A 23 -10.79 4.89 9.76
CA LEU A 23 -9.90 4.50 8.67
C LEU A 23 -9.39 5.77 8.00
N LYS A 24 -8.06 5.91 7.93
CA LYS A 24 -7.39 7.00 7.23
C LYS A 24 -6.56 6.44 6.07
N ALA A 25 -7.02 6.69 4.85
CA ALA A 25 -6.25 6.40 3.65
C ALA A 25 -5.15 7.47 3.47
N VAL A 26 -3.92 7.03 3.24
CA VAL A 26 -2.77 7.90 2.98
C VAL A 26 -1.97 7.27 1.85
N THR A 27 -1.84 7.98 0.73
CA THR A 27 -0.97 7.56 -0.36
C THR A 27 0.40 8.18 -0.15
N ASP A 28 1.40 7.36 0.14
CA ASP A 28 2.78 7.81 0.18
C ASP A 28 3.31 7.86 -1.24
N SER A 29 3.81 9.02 -1.67
CA SER A 29 4.51 9.22 -2.93
C SER A 29 6.01 9.47 -2.73
N SER A 30 6.51 9.29 -1.51
CA SER A 30 7.92 9.48 -1.17
C SER A 30 8.30 8.67 0.05
N GLN A 31 9.55 8.24 0.12
CA GLN A 31 10.09 7.50 1.26
C GLN A 31 11.52 7.94 1.58
N VAL A 32 11.86 7.92 2.87
CA VAL A 32 13.23 8.05 3.36
C VAL A 32 13.76 6.67 3.70
N PHE A 33 14.85 6.28 3.09
CA PHE A 33 15.57 5.06 3.40
C PHE A 33 16.87 5.37 4.13
N LYS A 34 17.15 4.57 5.15
CA LYS A 34 18.45 4.49 5.81
C LYS A 34 19.16 3.24 5.35
N GLY A 35 20.47 3.32 5.17
CA GLY A 35 21.25 2.20 4.67
C GLY A 35 22.74 2.46 4.75
N GLU A 36 23.49 1.69 3.98
CA GLU A 36 24.93 1.84 3.83
C GLU A 36 25.39 1.57 2.40
N ILE A 37 26.49 2.21 2.01
CA ILE A 37 27.22 1.94 0.77
C ILE A 37 28.68 1.77 1.16
N ALA A 38 29.27 0.61 0.83
CA ALA A 38 30.64 0.25 1.19
C ALA A 38 30.93 0.40 2.70
N GLY A 39 29.96 0.03 3.55
CA GLY A 39 30.04 0.17 5.02
C GLY A 39 29.92 1.60 5.55
N MET A 40 29.67 2.59 4.68
CA MET A 40 29.42 3.98 5.11
C MET A 40 27.92 4.25 5.18
N PRO A 41 27.39 4.78 6.30
CA PRO A 41 25.98 5.11 6.43
C PRO A 41 25.52 6.14 5.40
N VAL A 42 24.36 5.89 4.82
CA VAL A 42 23.70 6.78 3.86
C VAL A 42 22.23 7.00 4.21
N THR A 43 21.73 8.16 3.80
CA THR A 43 20.31 8.49 3.79
C THR A 43 19.89 8.75 2.37
N MET A 44 18.78 8.15 1.97
CA MET A 44 18.20 8.31 0.64
C MET A 44 16.76 8.80 0.77
N GLN A 45 16.38 9.78 -0.03
CA GLN A 45 15.00 10.25 -0.15
C GLN A 45 14.59 10.06 -1.60
N LEU A 46 13.58 9.21 -1.79
CA LEU A 46 13.05 8.87 -3.09
C LEU A 46 11.60 9.33 -3.21
N TYR A 47 11.19 9.62 -4.44
CA TYR A 47 9.89 10.11 -4.82
C TYR A 47 9.37 9.31 -6.01
N PHE A 48 8.09 8.94 -5.96
CA PHE A 48 7.37 8.43 -7.11
C PHE A 48 7.32 9.52 -8.19
N ALA A 49 7.77 9.20 -9.39
CA ALA A 49 7.92 10.14 -10.50
C ALA A 49 7.07 9.79 -11.73
N GLY A 50 6.05 8.95 -11.55
CA GLY A 50 5.13 8.51 -12.60
C GLY A 50 5.28 7.03 -12.94
N ILE A 51 4.21 6.44 -13.46
CA ILE A 51 4.20 5.07 -13.94
C ILE A 51 5.10 4.99 -15.19
N ALA A 52 5.96 3.99 -15.26
CA ALA A 52 6.91 3.84 -16.37
C ALA A 52 6.22 3.37 -17.66
N ASP A 53 5.11 2.66 -17.51
CA ASP A 53 4.26 2.20 -18.60
C ASP A 53 2.81 2.04 -18.08
N CYS A 54 2.22 0.84 -18.11
CA CYS A 54 0.86 0.58 -17.65
C CYS A 54 0.79 -0.26 -16.38
N ASN A 55 1.92 -0.49 -15.71
CA ASN A 55 1.96 -1.32 -14.52
C ASN A 55 2.27 -0.51 -13.26
N LEU A 56 1.37 -0.53 -12.28
CA LEU A 56 1.53 0.21 -11.03
C LEU A 56 2.73 -0.25 -10.17
N ASN A 57 3.26 -1.45 -10.42
CA ASN A 57 4.50 -1.94 -9.80
C ASN A 57 5.77 -1.62 -10.61
N GLN A 58 5.64 -0.85 -11.69
CA GLN A 58 6.73 -0.36 -12.52
C GLN A 58 6.64 1.15 -12.67
N TYR A 59 7.49 1.89 -11.96
CA TYR A 59 7.41 3.33 -11.93
C TYR A 59 8.78 3.99 -11.86
N PHE A 60 8.85 5.20 -12.41
CA PHE A 60 10.01 6.04 -12.30
C PHE A 60 10.17 6.54 -10.87
N VAL A 61 11.42 6.69 -10.48
CA VAL A 61 11.82 7.20 -9.18
C VAL A 61 12.75 8.38 -9.39
N ASP A 62 12.45 9.51 -8.76
CA ASP A 62 13.39 10.62 -8.62
C ASP A 62 13.86 10.70 -7.18
N GLY A 63 15.01 11.31 -6.92
CA GLY A 63 15.43 11.53 -5.54
C GLY A 63 16.86 11.97 -5.38
N TRP A 64 17.37 11.71 -4.19
CA TRP A 64 18.76 11.93 -3.85
C TRP A 64 19.20 11.00 -2.73
N TYR A 65 20.50 10.78 -2.61
CA TYR A 65 21.10 10.21 -1.41
C TYR A 65 22.25 11.09 -0.91
N TYR A 66 22.65 10.91 0.33
CA TYR A 66 23.90 11.45 0.85
C TYR A 66 24.54 10.46 1.81
N TYR A 67 25.86 10.58 1.98
CA TYR A 67 26.57 9.97 3.10
C TYR A 67 26.34 10.81 4.37
N ASP A 68 25.93 10.17 5.46
CA ASP A 68 25.45 10.88 6.66
C ASP A 68 26.51 11.83 7.26
N LYS A 69 27.80 11.49 7.10
CA LYS A 69 28.94 12.32 7.52
C LYS A 69 29.03 13.65 6.75
N TYR A 70 28.70 13.66 5.46
CA TYR A 70 28.93 14.82 4.59
C TYR A 70 27.65 15.58 4.24
N GLN A 71 26.50 14.91 4.26
CA GLN A 71 25.18 15.48 3.95
C GLN A 71 25.06 16.19 2.59
N LYS A 72 26.03 15.98 1.69
CA LYS A 72 25.98 16.50 0.33
C LYS A 72 25.04 15.61 -0.49
N LYS A 73 23.91 16.18 -0.91
CA LYS A 73 22.93 15.49 -1.75
C LYS A 73 23.50 15.17 -3.12
N ILE A 74 23.37 13.91 -3.50
CA ILE A 74 23.74 13.36 -4.80
C ILE A 74 22.41 12.96 -5.47
N PRO A 75 22.07 13.59 -6.62
CA PRO A 75 20.78 13.36 -7.25
C PRO A 75 20.71 11.98 -7.89
N LEU A 76 19.51 11.41 -7.88
CA LEU A 76 19.21 10.09 -8.41
C LEU A 76 17.99 10.16 -9.34
N ILE A 77 18.01 9.29 -10.33
CA ILE A 77 16.83 8.86 -11.08
C ILE A 77 16.86 7.35 -11.23
N GLY A 78 15.73 6.70 -11.33
CA GLY A 78 15.70 5.26 -11.46
C GLY A 78 14.35 4.70 -11.85
N ILE A 79 14.27 3.38 -11.74
CA ILE A 79 13.05 2.61 -11.87
C ILE A 79 12.90 1.70 -10.66
N TYR A 80 11.67 1.58 -10.19
CA TYR A 80 11.24 0.49 -9.35
C TYR A 80 10.50 -0.51 -10.25
N ASP A 81 10.93 -1.76 -10.23
CA ASP A 81 10.39 -2.84 -11.04
C ASP A 81 10.21 -4.09 -10.15
N TYR A 82 8.99 -4.31 -9.66
CA TYR A 82 8.64 -5.51 -8.88
C TYR A 82 9.58 -5.87 -7.70
N GLY A 83 10.06 -4.86 -6.95
CA GLY A 83 10.98 -5.07 -5.80
C GLY A 83 12.46 -5.03 -6.18
N LYS A 84 12.76 -4.66 -7.43
CA LYS A 84 14.09 -4.24 -7.88
C LYS A 84 14.11 -2.73 -8.04
N LEU A 85 14.97 -2.06 -7.29
CA LEU A 85 15.15 -0.62 -7.33
C LEU A 85 16.51 -0.30 -7.96
N SER A 86 16.48 0.19 -9.21
CA SER A 86 17.68 0.56 -9.96
C SER A 86 17.79 2.08 -10.07
N LEU A 87 18.85 2.66 -9.53
CA LEU A 87 19.07 4.10 -9.38
C LEU A 87 20.37 4.52 -10.05
N TYR A 88 20.37 5.71 -10.64
CA TYR A 88 21.46 6.23 -11.47
C TYR A 88 21.72 7.72 -11.18
N ASN A 89 23.00 8.06 -11.18
CA ASN A 89 23.51 9.42 -11.15
C ASN A 89 24.40 9.64 -12.39
N PHE A 90 23.98 10.56 -13.27
CA PHE A 90 24.68 10.96 -14.50
C PHE A 90 25.62 12.17 -14.28
N GLY A 91 25.95 12.49 -13.04
CA GLY A 91 26.88 13.55 -12.67
C GLY A 91 26.43 14.93 -13.17
N LYS A 92 27.31 15.63 -13.90
CA LYS A 92 27.03 16.98 -14.43
C LYS A 92 25.86 17.01 -15.42
N LYS A 93 25.54 15.88 -16.06
CA LYS A 93 24.45 15.76 -17.03
C LYS A 93 23.15 15.23 -16.44
N GLN A 94 23.01 15.16 -15.10
CA GLN A 94 21.84 14.58 -14.42
C GLN A 94 20.52 15.03 -15.03
N LYS A 95 20.24 16.34 -15.09
CA LYS A 95 18.96 16.86 -15.56
C LYS A 95 18.63 16.43 -17.01
N GLN A 96 19.63 16.48 -17.91
CA GLN A 96 19.44 16.14 -19.31
C GLN A 96 19.24 14.62 -19.48
N ASN A 97 20.15 13.82 -18.91
CA ASN A 97 20.12 12.38 -19.06
C ASN A 97 18.94 11.75 -18.31
N SER A 98 18.50 12.34 -17.18
CA SER A 98 17.27 11.92 -16.50
C SER A 98 16.03 12.05 -17.39
N LYS A 99 15.94 13.12 -18.19
CA LYS A 99 14.85 13.29 -19.14
C LYS A 99 14.93 12.24 -20.25
N VAL A 100 16.10 12.09 -20.87
CA VAL A 100 16.31 11.08 -21.94
C VAL A 100 16.02 9.67 -21.44
N PHE A 101 16.42 9.34 -20.21
CA PHE A 101 16.16 8.06 -19.56
C PHE A 101 14.66 7.76 -19.47
N LYS A 102 13.85 8.72 -18.96
CA LYS A 102 12.39 8.60 -18.90
C LYS A 102 11.77 8.49 -20.30
N ASP A 103 12.19 9.35 -21.23
CA ASP A 103 11.68 9.38 -22.59
C ASP A 103 11.98 8.09 -23.39
N GLN A 104 13.05 7.36 -23.02
CA GLN A 104 13.38 6.10 -23.65
C GLN A 104 12.55 4.94 -23.13
N ILE A 105 12.14 4.91 -21.86
CA ILE A 105 11.37 3.82 -21.23
C ILE A 105 9.88 4.09 -21.41
N THR A 106 9.28 3.46 -22.42
CA THR A 106 7.90 3.73 -22.85
C THR A 106 7.06 2.46 -23.05
N SER A 107 7.56 1.31 -22.60
CA SER A 107 6.88 0.02 -22.71
C SER A 107 7.48 -0.99 -21.72
N PRO A 108 6.78 -2.10 -21.41
CA PRO A 108 7.28 -3.11 -20.48
C PRO A 108 8.63 -3.71 -20.90
N GLN A 109 8.81 -3.98 -22.20
CA GLN A 109 10.08 -4.53 -22.72
C GLN A 109 11.25 -3.58 -22.50
N LYS A 110 11.00 -2.26 -22.47
CA LYS A 110 12.04 -1.28 -22.19
C LYS A 110 12.30 -1.12 -20.70
N VAL A 111 11.30 -1.36 -19.85
CA VAL A 111 11.49 -1.45 -18.38
C VAL A 111 12.48 -2.58 -18.07
N GLU A 112 12.33 -3.75 -18.69
CA GLU A 112 13.26 -4.87 -18.52
C GLU A 112 14.70 -4.55 -18.98
N ARG A 113 14.85 -3.64 -19.94
CA ARG A 113 16.15 -3.17 -20.48
C ARG A 113 16.65 -1.87 -19.83
N THR A 114 16.15 -1.53 -18.65
CA THR A 114 16.52 -0.28 -17.97
C THR A 114 18.03 -0.14 -17.77
N ALA A 115 18.74 -1.23 -17.45
CA ALA A 115 20.19 -1.21 -17.25
C ALA A 115 20.93 -0.84 -18.54
N GLU A 116 20.60 -1.48 -19.67
CA GLU A 116 21.17 -1.18 -20.99
C GLU A 116 20.92 0.27 -21.39
N ILE A 117 19.68 0.75 -21.22
CA ILE A 117 19.29 2.13 -21.49
C ILE A 117 20.14 3.10 -20.66
N ALA A 118 20.27 2.85 -19.35
CA ALA A 118 21.07 3.69 -18.47
C ALA A 118 22.54 3.71 -18.89
N GLU A 119 23.13 2.56 -19.23
CA GLU A 119 24.53 2.43 -19.65
C GLU A 119 24.86 3.30 -20.86
N THR A 120 23.96 3.40 -21.86
CA THR A 120 24.15 4.29 -23.02
C THR A 120 24.23 5.77 -22.65
N LEU A 121 23.76 6.14 -21.46
CA LEU A 121 23.79 7.50 -20.91
C LEU A 121 25.00 7.74 -19.99
N PHE A 122 25.91 6.76 -19.88
CA PHE A 122 27.16 6.81 -19.12
C PHE A 122 26.97 7.29 -17.67
N PRO A 123 26.28 6.49 -16.83
CA PRO A 123 26.07 6.85 -15.44
C PRO A 123 27.43 6.93 -14.74
N LYS A 124 27.61 7.97 -13.93
CA LYS A 124 28.78 8.10 -13.07
C LYS A 124 28.72 7.08 -11.93
N GLU A 125 27.51 6.88 -11.40
CA GLU A 125 27.25 6.00 -10.27
C GLU A 125 25.91 5.29 -10.51
N SER A 126 25.82 4.00 -10.20
CA SER A 126 24.56 3.25 -10.17
C SER A 126 24.42 2.48 -8.86
N ILE A 127 23.17 2.30 -8.42
CA ILE A 127 22.82 1.58 -7.21
C ILE A 127 21.65 0.66 -7.55
N VAL A 128 21.81 -0.63 -7.32
CA VAL A 128 20.78 -1.63 -7.59
C VAL A 128 20.48 -2.36 -6.30
N PHE A 129 19.24 -2.25 -5.82
CA PHE A 129 18.72 -3.04 -4.71
C PHE A 129 17.76 -4.10 -5.24
N GLU A 130 17.90 -5.32 -4.74
CA GLU A 130 17.07 -6.45 -5.13
C GLU A 130 16.60 -7.15 -3.86
N GLN A 131 15.29 -7.40 -3.78
CA GLN A 131 14.71 -8.09 -2.64
C GLN A 131 14.93 -9.61 -2.78
N ASP A 132 16.08 -10.11 -2.32
CA ASP A 132 16.44 -11.54 -2.40
C ASP A 132 15.59 -12.43 -1.46
N ASN A 133 15.13 -11.89 -0.33
CA ASN A 133 14.32 -12.62 0.66
C ASN A 133 13.36 -11.68 1.41
N SER A 134 12.05 -11.95 1.33
CA SER A 134 10.99 -11.14 1.97
C SER A 134 10.92 -11.28 3.50
N LYS A 135 11.74 -12.14 4.11
CA LYS A 135 11.78 -12.37 5.57
C LYS A 135 12.87 -11.59 6.29
N GLU A 136 13.81 -10.98 5.58
CA GLU A 136 14.87 -10.19 6.18
C GLU A 136 14.43 -8.73 6.34
N ASN A 137 14.80 -8.10 7.46
CA ASN A 137 14.54 -6.68 7.73
C ASN A 137 15.51 -5.74 6.98
N SER A 138 16.17 -6.24 5.94
CA SER A 138 17.10 -5.48 5.13
C SER A 138 17.11 -5.95 3.69
N ILE A 139 17.34 -5.01 2.78
CA ILE A 139 17.44 -5.29 1.34
C ILE A 139 18.88 -5.07 0.92
N SER A 140 19.47 -6.10 0.32
CA SER A 140 20.84 -6.07 -0.20
C SER A 140 20.89 -5.41 -1.57
N GLY A 141 22.06 -4.91 -1.93
CA GLY A 141 22.27 -4.28 -3.23
C GLY A 141 23.73 -4.12 -3.58
N SER A 142 23.95 -3.59 -4.77
CA SER A 142 25.26 -3.29 -5.31
C SER A 142 25.35 -1.84 -5.73
N PHE A 143 26.44 -1.18 -5.34
CA PHE A 143 26.82 0.15 -5.76
C PHE A 143 27.96 0.05 -6.77
N TYR A 144 27.82 0.69 -7.92
CA TYR A 144 28.83 0.71 -8.97
C TYR A 144 29.34 2.14 -9.17
N LEU A 145 30.66 2.29 -9.10
CA LEU A 145 31.37 3.52 -9.42
C LEU A 145 32.57 3.15 -10.28
N ASP A 146 32.66 3.73 -11.48
CA ASP A 146 33.74 3.46 -12.44
C ASP A 146 33.98 1.95 -12.64
N ASN A 147 32.91 1.18 -12.86
CA ASN A 147 32.89 -0.28 -13.03
C ASN A 147 33.38 -1.10 -11.82
N LYS A 148 33.57 -0.48 -10.65
CA LYS A 148 33.87 -1.19 -9.41
C LYS A 148 32.61 -1.37 -8.59
N ALA A 149 32.24 -2.63 -8.37
CA ALA A 149 31.13 -3.00 -7.50
C ALA A 149 31.54 -2.90 -6.02
N LYS A 150 30.65 -2.38 -5.19
CA LYS A 150 30.74 -2.34 -3.74
C LYS A 150 29.39 -2.75 -3.14
N PRO A 151 29.37 -3.34 -1.93
CA PRO A 151 28.11 -3.69 -1.29
C PRO A 151 27.30 -2.44 -0.95
N ALA A 152 25.99 -2.52 -1.11
CA ALA A 152 25.02 -1.56 -0.63
C ALA A 152 23.91 -2.30 0.14
N LYS A 153 23.25 -1.61 1.07
CA LYS A 153 22.18 -2.21 1.88
C LYS A 153 21.20 -1.15 2.33
N LEU A 154 19.90 -1.46 2.30
CA LEU A 154 18.85 -0.68 2.95
C LEU A 154 18.45 -1.37 4.26
N PHE A 155 18.28 -0.60 5.33
CA PHE A 155 17.84 -1.08 6.65
C PHE A 155 16.32 -1.11 6.75
N THR A 156 15.68 -1.72 5.75
CA THR A 156 14.23 -1.96 5.68
C THR A 156 13.99 -3.25 4.90
N GLY A 157 12.90 -3.97 5.21
CA GLY A 157 12.40 -5.08 4.40
C GLY A 157 11.40 -4.65 3.31
N ASN A 158 11.17 -3.36 3.14
CA ASN A 158 10.25 -2.81 2.15
C ASN A 158 10.83 -1.55 1.49
N ASP A 159 11.16 -1.66 0.21
CA ASP A 159 11.70 -0.63 -0.67
C ASP A 159 10.64 0.09 -1.52
N MET A 160 9.36 -0.30 -1.43
CA MET A 160 8.29 0.36 -2.18
C MET A 160 8.24 1.85 -1.85
N ILE A 161 8.26 2.72 -2.85
CA ILE A 161 8.15 4.18 -2.67
C ILE A 161 6.69 4.62 -2.69
N TYR A 162 5.92 4.07 -3.65
CA TYR A 162 4.52 4.39 -3.84
C TYR A 162 3.64 3.38 -3.09
N ARG A 163 2.94 3.83 -2.03
CA ARG A 163 2.18 2.95 -1.13
C ARG A 163 0.78 3.50 -0.87
N TYR A 164 -0.24 2.66 -1.03
CA TYR A 164 -1.62 2.96 -0.66
C TYR A 164 -1.89 2.54 0.78
N ASN A 165 -1.33 3.29 1.74
CA ASN A 165 -1.52 2.99 3.15
C ASN A 165 -2.96 3.24 3.59
N ASN A 166 -3.41 2.43 4.53
CA ASN A 166 -4.75 2.48 5.08
C ASN A 166 -4.63 2.26 6.59
N TYR A 167 -4.58 3.35 7.34
CA TYR A 167 -4.38 3.30 8.77
C TYR A 167 -5.72 3.14 9.49
N LEU A 168 -5.91 2.01 10.14
CA LEU A 168 -6.97 1.84 11.11
C LEU A 168 -6.51 2.41 12.45
N ILE A 169 -7.25 3.39 12.92
CA ILE A 169 -7.10 3.98 14.25
C ILE A 169 -8.15 3.30 15.12
N LEU A 170 -7.68 2.44 16.03
CA LEU A 170 -8.50 1.62 16.92
C LEU A 170 -8.59 2.26 18.30
N PRO A 171 -9.50 1.80 19.18
CA PRO A 171 -9.52 2.20 20.58
C PRO A 171 -8.15 2.09 21.25
N ASN A 172 -7.93 2.94 22.27
CA ASN A 172 -6.64 3.10 22.96
C ASN A 172 -5.51 3.59 22.03
N ASN A 173 -5.86 4.34 20.98
CA ASN A 173 -4.94 4.94 20.00
C ASN A 173 -4.02 3.91 19.31
N LYS A 174 -4.45 2.65 19.25
CA LYS A 174 -3.71 1.62 18.53
C LYS A 174 -3.87 1.87 17.04
N LYS A 175 -2.74 1.95 16.33
CA LYS A 175 -2.70 2.18 14.89
C LYS A 175 -2.15 0.96 14.19
N ILE A 176 -2.86 0.49 13.16
CA ILE A 176 -2.39 -0.58 12.29
C ILE A 176 -2.55 -0.13 10.84
N ASN A 177 -1.60 -0.49 9.99
CA ASN A 177 -1.70 -0.25 8.56
C ASN A 177 -2.22 -1.52 7.88
N THR A 178 -3.37 -1.46 7.22
CA THR A 178 -3.91 -2.63 6.53
C THR A 178 -3.07 -3.04 5.33
N PHE A 179 -2.22 -2.15 4.80
CA PHE A 179 -1.26 -2.47 3.74
C PHE A 179 -0.34 -3.65 4.12
N ASP A 180 -0.08 -3.86 5.42
CA ASP A 180 0.84 -4.88 5.90
C ASP A 180 0.25 -6.30 5.84
N PHE A 181 -1.08 -6.43 5.73
CA PHE A 181 -1.77 -7.73 5.81
C PHE A 181 -2.99 -7.90 4.91
N ILE A 182 -3.48 -6.85 4.26
CA ILE A 182 -4.51 -6.88 3.20
C ILE A 182 -3.79 -6.65 1.84
N ASN A 183 -4.50 -6.89 0.74
CA ASN A 183 -3.98 -6.56 -0.58
C ASN A 183 -3.48 -5.10 -0.69
N LYS A 184 -2.50 -4.91 -1.57
CA LYS A 184 -1.81 -3.61 -1.76
C LYS A 184 -2.58 -2.63 -2.66
N HIS A 185 -3.77 -3.01 -3.14
CA HIS A 185 -4.55 -2.20 -4.09
C HIS A 185 -5.22 -0.99 -3.43
N GLY A 186 -5.32 -0.97 -2.09
CA GLY A 186 -6.01 0.08 -1.37
C GLY A 186 -7.53 0.00 -1.57
N GLY A 187 -8.18 1.15 -1.74
CA GLY A 187 -9.62 1.22 -2.05
C GLY A 187 -10.57 0.86 -0.90
N ASN A 188 -10.05 0.73 0.33
CA ASN A 188 -10.86 0.38 1.49
C ASN A 188 -11.64 1.58 2.03
N GLN A 189 -12.88 1.34 2.44
CA GLN A 189 -13.76 2.28 3.12
C GLN A 189 -14.30 1.64 4.39
N LEU A 190 -14.26 2.36 5.51
CA LEU A 190 -14.84 1.89 6.76
C LEU A 190 -16.37 1.98 6.70
N ILE A 191 -17.05 0.83 6.81
CA ILE A 191 -18.51 0.76 6.83
C ILE A 191 -19.02 0.74 8.26
N SER A 192 -18.47 -0.15 9.09
CA SER A 192 -18.87 -0.26 10.48
C SER A 192 -17.86 -1.07 11.30
N TYR A 193 -18.08 -1.11 12.61
CA TYR A 193 -17.37 -2.00 13.52
C TYR A 193 -18.33 -2.49 14.60
N ALA A 194 -18.03 -3.65 15.18
CA ALA A 194 -18.80 -4.25 16.25
C ALA A 194 -17.87 -4.87 17.29
N SER A 195 -18.23 -4.72 18.56
CA SER A 195 -17.58 -5.37 19.70
C SER A 195 -18.52 -6.42 20.28
N GLY A 196 -18.02 -7.62 20.51
CA GLY A 196 -18.81 -8.72 21.07
C GLY A 196 -17.99 -9.68 21.92
N GLU A 197 -18.65 -10.70 22.45
CA GLU A 197 -18.02 -11.68 23.35
C GLU A 197 -16.87 -12.46 22.70
N ASN A 198 -16.93 -12.69 21.39
CA ASN A 198 -15.92 -13.42 20.62
C ASN A 198 -14.78 -12.53 20.10
N GLY A 199 -14.82 -11.23 20.37
CA GLY A 199 -13.84 -10.24 19.92
C GLY A 199 -14.47 -9.06 19.18
N ASN A 200 -13.62 -8.27 18.53
CA ASN A 200 -14.05 -7.12 17.74
C ASN A 200 -13.98 -7.42 16.25
N ARG A 201 -14.83 -6.75 15.47
CA ARG A 201 -14.90 -6.85 14.01
C ARG A 201 -14.93 -5.48 13.38
N ILE A 202 -14.25 -5.33 12.25
CA ILE A 202 -14.34 -4.16 11.39
C ILE A 202 -14.84 -4.63 10.02
N LEU A 203 -15.89 -4.00 9.53
CA LEU A 203 -16.41 -4.21 8.19
C LEU A 203 -15.89 -3.09 7.28
N LEU A 204 -15.16 -3.49 6.25
CA LEU A 204 -14.71 -2.59 5.19
C LEU A 204 -15.48 -2.93 3.91
N TYR A 205 -15.82 -1.92 3.13
CA TYR A 205 -16.12 -2.06 1.72
C TYR A 205 -14.83 -1.79 0.95
N PHE A 206 -14.60 -2.48 -0.16
CA PHE A 206 -13.47 -2.21 -1.02
C PHE A 206 -13.91 -2.07 -2.46
N GLU A 207 -13.19 -1.20 -3.16
CA GLU A 207 -13.29 -1.00 -4.60
C GLU A 207 -11.91 -0.62 -5.13
N HIS A 208 -11.34 -1.44 -6.02
CA HIS A 208 -10.02 -1.22 -6.59
C HIS A 208 -9.84 -1.91 -7.93
N SER A 209 -8.77 -1.59 -8.67
CA SER A 209 -8.47 -2.27 -9.92
C SER A 209 -8.23 -3.78 -9.72
N SER A 210 -8.66 -4.58 -10.69
CA SER A 210 -8.44 -6.04 -10.69
C SER A 210 -7.01 -6.44 -10.98
N ASN A 211 -6.25 -5.59 -11.65
CA ASN A 211 -4.89 -5.88 -12.06
C ASN A 211 -4.04 -4.61 -11.91
N PHE A 212 -2.85 -4.74 -11.33
CA PHE A 212 -1.87 -3.65 -11.31
C PHE A 212 -1.30 -3.37 -12.70
N ASN A 213 -1.34 -4.36 -13.59
CA ASN A 213 -1.04 -4.19 -15.01
C ASN A 213 -2.32 -3.76 -15.76
N ALA A 214 -2.44 -2.47 -16.03
CA ALA A 214 -3.58 -1.88 -16.74
C ALA A 214 -3.68 -2.33 -18.21
N CYS A 215 -2.58 -2.79 -18.84
CA CYS A 215 -2.63 -3.40 -20.17
C CYS A 215 -3.04 -4.89 -20.15
N GLY A 216 -3.05 -5.51 -18.97
CA GLY A 216 -3.36 -6.92 -18.83
C GLY A 216 -4.86 -7.20 -18.83
N ARG A 217 -5.23 -8.49 -18.77
CA ARG A 217 -6.62 -8.89 -18.53
C ARG A 217 -7.16 -8.18 -17.29
N CYS A 218 -8.36 -7.60 -17.41
CA CYS A 218 -9.04 -6.82 -16.38
C CYS A 218 -8.34 -5.50 -15.95
N GLY A 219 -7.30 -5.06 -16.67
CA GLY A 219 -6.55 -3.85 -16.32
C GLY A 219 -7.34 -2.55 -16.44
N ALA A 220 -8.29 -2.47 -17.37
CA ALA A 220 -9.20 -1.33 -17.56
C ALA A 220 -10.65 -1.64 -17.12
N SER A 221 -10.86 -2.70 -16.33
CA SER A 221 -12.19 -3.07 -15.86
C SER A 221 -12.67 -2.17 -14.72
N GLU A 222 -13.99 -2.23 -14.43
CA GLU A 222 -14.63 -1.62 -13.24
C GLU A 222 -14.10 -2.19 -11.90
N GLY A 223 -13.16 -3.15 -11.98
CA GLY A 223 -12.35 -3.58 -10.86
C GLY A 223 -12.96 -4.72 -10.04
N GLU A 224 -12.48 -4.80 -8.81
CA GLU A 224 -12.92 -5.71 -7.77
C GLU A 224 -13.67 -4.91 -6.72
N LYS A 225 -14.87 -5.36 -6.39
CA LYS A 225 -15.71 -4.73 -5.36
C LYS A 225 -16.17 -5.76 -4.36
N GLY A 226 -16.35 -5.36 -3.12
CA GLY A 226 -16.86 -6.28 -2.11
C GLY A 226 -16.66 -5.82 -0.69
N TYR A 227 -16.68 -6.78 0.23
CA TYR A 227 -16.57 -6.55 1.66
C TYR A 227 -15.42 -7.34 2.26
N ARG A 228 -14.76 -6.75 3.26
CA ARG A 228 -13.79 -7.42 4.12
C ARG A 228 -14.24 -7.35 5.56
N ILE A 229 -14.11 -8.46 6.28
CA ILE A 229 -14.27 -8.50 7.73
C ILE A 229 -12.90 -8.71 8.35
N LEU A 230 -12.45 -7.75 9.14
CA LEU A 230 -11.23 -7.86 9.90
C LEU A 230 -11.59 -8.27 11.33
N TYR A 231 -10.95 -9.33 11.81
CA TYR A 231 -11.22 -9.89 13.14
C TYR A 231 -10.11 -9.54 14.11
N PHE A 232 -10.53 -9.18 15.33
CA PHE A 232 -9.63 -8.79 16.41
C PHE A 232 -9.98 -9.49 17.71
N THR A 233 -9.01 -9.62 18.61
CA THR A 233 -9.27 -9.91 20.03
C THR A 233 -10.07 -8.78 20.68
N LYS A 234 -10.56 -9.00 21.91
CA LYS A 234 -11.24 -7.97 22.72
C LYS A 234 -10.37 -6.73 22.93
N ASP A 235 -9.06 -6.92 23.02
CA ASP A 235 -8.06 -5.85 23.17
C ASP A 235 -7.55 -5.31 21.82
N TRP A 236 -8.30 -5.50 20.74
CA TRP A 236 -7.98 -4.98 19.41
C TRP A 236 -6.65 -5.50 18.82
N ASN A 237 -6.22 -6.72 19.19
CA ASN A 237 -5.12 -7.41 18.51
C ASN A 237 -5.63 -8.10 17.24
N TYR A 238 -5.00 -7.81 16.11
CA TYR A 238 -5.37 -8.38 14.82
C TYR A 238 -5.23 -9.90 14.83
N LYS A 239 -6.21 -10.60 14.24
CA LYS A 239 -6.20 -12.06 14.11
C LYS A 239 -6.06 -12.48 12.64
N ASN A 240 -7.04 -12.10 11.84
CA ASN A 240 -7.14 -12.45 10.42
C ASN A 240 -8.20 -11.56 9.76
N TYR A 241 -8.43 -11.79 8.47
CA TYR A 241 -9.55 -11.20 7.74
C TYR A 241 -10.19 -12.21 6.79
N GLU A 242 -11.42 -11.94 6.41
CA GLU A 242 -12.14 -12.62 5.32
C GLU A 242 -12.51 -11.59 4.26
N GLU A 243 -12.57 -12.02 3.00
CA GLU A 243 -12.88 -11.19 1.83
C GLU A 243 -14.02 -11.81 1.03
N PHE A 244 -14.97 -10.98 0.59
CA PHE A 244 -16.17 -11.38 -0.11
C PHE A 244 -16.40 -10.46 -1.31
N HIS A 245 -16.19 -10.97 -2.52
CA HIS A 245 -16.43 -10.21 -3.74
C HIS A 245 -17.94 -10.07 -4.02
N THR A 246 -18.37 -8.86 -4.35
CA THR A 246 -19.67 -8.58 -4.97
C THR A 246 -19.53 -8.37 -6.47
N GLU A 247 -18.38 -7.89 -6.95
CA GLU A 247 -18.02 -7.83 -8.37
C GLU A 247 -16.55 -8.22 -8.52
N SER A 248 -16.23 -8.95 -9.58
CA SER A 248 -14.87 -9.38 -9.87
C SER A 248 -14.68 -9.63 -11.36
N CYS A 249 -13.80 -8.86 -12.00
CA CYS A 249 -13.46 -9.13 -13.39
C CYS A 249 -12.66 -10.43 -13.53
N LEU A 250 -11.78 -10.73 -12.57
CA LEU A 250 -10.96 -11.93 -12.59
C LEU A 250 -11.80 -13.21 -12.49
N GLU A 251 -12.84 -13.19 -11.66
CA GLU A 251 -13.73 -14.35 -11.46
C GLU A 251 -14.91 -14.38 -12.44
N ASN A 252 -15.04 -13.39 -13.33
CA ASN A 252 -16.20 -13.17 -14.20
C ASN A 252 -17.51 -13.03 -13.39
N MET A 253 -17.47 -12.25 -12.32
CA MET A 253 -18.62 -11.90 -11.47
C MET A 253 -19.13 -10.52 -11.84
N TYR A 254 -20.25 -10.48 -12.57
CA TYR A 254 -20.91 -9.26 -13.03
C TYR A 254 -22.41 -9.32 -12.72
N ASP A 255 -23.08 -8.16 -12.87
CA ASP A 255 -24.54 -8.02 -12.74
C ASP A 255 -25.11 -8.46 -11.39
N THR A 256 -24.36 -8.21 -10.32
CA THR A 256 -24.78 -8.56 -8.95
C THR A 256 -25.99 -7.73 -8.54
N LEU A 257 -27.07 -8.41 -8.16
CA LEU A 257 -28.30 -7.74 -7.75
C LEU A 257 -28.26 -7.41 -6.26
N GLU A 258 -28.25 -6.11 -5.94
CA GLU A 258 -28.34 -5.60 -4.57
C GLU A 258 -29.80 -5.44 -4.13
N THR A 259 -30.15 -5.94 -2.96
CA THR A 259 -31.42 -5.69 -2.28
C THR A 259 -31.17 -5.21 -0.85
N LYS A 260 -31.81 -4.11 -0.45
CA LYS A 260 -31.62 -3.49 0.88
C LYS A 260 -32.83 -3.76 1.78
N SER A 261 -32.58 -4.03 3.07
CA SER A 261 -33.64 -3.94 4.08
C SER A 261 -34.16 -2.51 4.19
N LYS A 262 -35.40 -2.33 4.67
CA LYS A 262 -36.02 -1.01 4.85
C LYS A 262 -35.18 -0.06 5.73
N ASP A 263 -34.41 -0.62 6.67
CA ASP A 263 -33.54 0.14 7.58
C ASP A 263 -32.08 0.24 7.11
N ARG A 264 -31.74 -0.31 5.93
CA ARG A 264 -30.39 -0.37 5.32
C ARG A 264 -29.31 -1.01 6.21
N LYS A 265 -29.69 -1.70 7.28
CA LYS A 265 -28.73 -2.40 8.16
C LYS A 265 -28.32 -3.75 7.61
N ILE A 266 -29.15 -4.34 6.74
CA ILE A 266 -28.89 -5.61 6.09
C ILE A 266 -28.91 -5.38 4.58
N LEU A 267 -27.79 -5.68 3.92
CA LEU A 267 -27.64 -5.65 2.48
C LEU A 267 -27.56 -7.10 1.98
N LYS A 268 -28.29 -7.43 0.92
CA LYS A 268 -28.26 -8.75 0.29
C LYS A 268 -27.78 -8.61 -1.14
N TYR A 269 -26.78 -9.39 -1.51
CA TYR A 269 -26.23 -9.46 -2.86
C TYR A 269 -26.47 -10.85 -3.41
N LYS A 270 -27.24 -10.96 -4.50
CA LYS A 270 -27.37 -12.21 -5.25
C LYS A 270 -26.27 -12.25 -6.30
N ILE A 271 -25.39 -13.22 -6.14
CA ILE A 271 -24.23 -13.42 -7.00
C ILE A 271 -24.53 -14.62 -7.89
N ASN A 272 -24.48 -14.39 -9.21
CA ASN A 272 -24.64 -15.44 -10.19
C ASN A 272 -23.44 -16.40 -10.18
N LYS A 273 -23.59 -17.56 -10.82
CA LYS A 273 -22.48 -18.51 -10.96
C LYS A 273 -21.30 -17.81 -11.64
N SER A 274 -20.13 -17.87 -11.00
CA SER A 274 -18.88 -17.33 -11.53
C SER A 274 -18.01 -18.46 -12.10
N SER A 275 -16.83 -18.11 -12.60
CA SER A 275 -15.83 -19.10 -13.03
C SER A 275 -15.27 -19.93 -11.88
N SER A 276 -15.26 -19.37 -10.67
CA SER A 276 -14.66 -19.92 -9.44
C SER A 276 -15.68 -20.47 -8.44
N SER A 277 -16.96 -20.07 -8.53
CA SER A 277 -17.94 -20.36 -7.49
C SER A 277 -19.37 -20.54 -8.01
N PRO A 278 -20.18 -21.41 -7.36
CA PRO A 278 -21.60 -21.50 -7.67
C PRO A 278 -22.33 -20.20 -7.30
N ALA A 279 -23.53 -20.02 -7.86
CA ALA A 279 -24.41 -18.93 -7.45
C ALA A 279 -24.65 -18.98 -5.93
N HIS A 280 -24.67 -17.81 -5.30
CA HIS A 280 -24.79 -17.68 -3.86
C HIS A 280 -25.34 -16.30 -3.48
N THR A 281 -25.75 -16.15 -2.23
CA THR A 281 -26.15 -14.87 -1.67
C THR A 281 -25.18 -14.44 -0.57
N LEU A 282 -24.73 -13.19 -0.62
CA LEU A 282 -24.07 -12.55 0.51
C LEU A 282 -25.09 -11.72 1.29
N THR A 283 -25.12 -11.92 2.60
CA THR A 283 -25.89 -11.08 3.53
C THR A 283 -24.91 -10.30 4.39
N VAL A 284 -24.84 -8.99 4.16
CA VAL A 284 -24.00 -8.04 4.92
C VAL A 284 -24.86 -7.41 6.01
N ASP A 285 -24.53 -7.69 7.27
CA ASP A 285 -25.10 -7.04 8.43
C ASP A 285 -24.15 -5.92 8.89
N VAL A 286 -24.50 -4.69 8.51
CA VAL A 286 -23.74 -3.49 8.80
C VAL A 286 -23.68 -3.23 10.31
N LYS A 287 -24.76 -3.52 11.05
CA LYS A 287 -24.79 -3.27 12.50
C LYS A 287 -23.82 -4.18 13.24
N ASN A 288 -23.78 -5.45 12.85
CA ASN A 288 -22.96 -6.46 13.51
C ASN A 288 -21.56 -6.62 12.88
N ALA A 289 -21.27 -5.90 11.79
CA ALA A 289 -20.03 -5.98 11.03
C ALA A 289 -19.74 -7.43 10.59
N THR A 290 -20.72 -8.08 9.96
CA THR A 290 -20.62 -9.46 9.48
C THR A 290 -21.11 -9.61 8.06
N VAL A 291 -20.56 -10.60 7.36
CA VAL A 291 -21.00 -11.06 6.04
C VAL A 291 -21.22 -12.56 6.14
N VAL A 292 -22.36 -13.04 5.68
CA VAL A 292 -22.69 -14.46 5.62
C VAL A 292 -22.93 -14.84 4.17
N LYS A 293 -22.22 -15.88 3.70
CA LYS A 293 -22.42 -16.51 2.40
C LYS A 293 -23.37 -17.69 2.54
N SER A 294 -24.47 -17.68 1.79
CA SER A 294 -25.42 -18.80 1.69
C SER A 294 -25.58 -19.26 0.25
N LYS A 295 -25.95 -20.52 0.03
CA LYS A 295 -26.32 -21.02 -1.30
C LYS A 295 -27.60 -20.35 -1.81
#